data_AF-A0A9Q0XSB4-F1
#
_entry.id   AF-A0A9Q0XSB4-F1
#
_cell.length_a   1.000
_cell.length_b   1.000
_cell.length_c   1.000
_cell.angle_alpha   90.00
_cell.angle_beta   90.00
_cell.angle_gamma   90.00
#
_symmetry.space_group_name_H-M   'P 1'
#
loop_
_entity.id
_entity.type
_entity.pdbx_description
1 polymer ?
#
loop_
_entity_poly.entity_id
_entity_poly.type
_entity_poly.pdbx_seq_one_letter_code
_entity_poly.pdbx_strand_id
1 'polypeptide(L)'
;MSIHTKVQNKEHVTEALRRATFKFAGRQKIHISKKWGFTKFKADKFEEMVAEKRLIPDGCGVKYIPTGALWTSGRPFMPHECLISL
;
A
#
# COMPACT_ATOMS: atom_id res chain seq x y z
N MET A 1 12.54 -6.19 -1.83
CA MET A 1 11.89 -5.73 -3.08
C MET A 1 10.38 -5.85 -2.91
N SER A 2 9.62 -4.82 -3.31
CA SER A 2 8.16 -4.80 -3.24
C SER A 2 7.58 -4.41 -4.62
N ILE A 3 6.51 -5.07 -5.04
CA ILE A 3 5.90 -4.89 -6.37
C ILE A 3 4.37 -4.86 -6.18
N HIS A 4 3.72 -3.87 -6.78
CA HIS A 4 2.26 -3.78 -6.84
C HIS A 4 1.80 -3.98 -8.29
N THR A 5 0.88 -4.93 -8.50
CA THR A 5 0.32 -5.27 -9.81
C THR A 5 -1.14 -5.70 -9.66
N LYS A 6 -1.85 -5.76 -10.80
CA LYS A 6 -3.18 -6.36 -10.87
C LYS A 6 -3.13 -7.86 -10.54
N VAL A 7 -4.24 -8.40 -10.05
CA VAL A 7 -4.36 -9.82 -9.63
C VAL A 7 -3.99 -10.79 -10.75
N GLN A 8 -4.27 -10.43 -12.00
CA GLN A 8 -3.95 -11.23 -13.20
C GLN A 8 -2.44 -11.51 -13.36
N ASN A 9 -1.57 -10.61 -12.92
CA ASN A 9 -0.12 -10.71 -13.16
C ASN A 9 0.64 -11.35 -11.99
N LYS A 10 -0.07 -11.92 -11.01
CA LYS A 10 0.50 -12.44 -9.77
C LYS A 10 1.56 -13.52 -10.01
N GLU A 11 1.30 -14.43 -10.94
CA GLU A 11 2.21 -15.54 -11.24
C GLU A 11 3.51 -15.05 -11.87
N HIS A 12 3.41 -14.12 -12.82
CA HIS A 12 4.56 -13.49 -13.47
C HIS A 12 5.45 -12.75 -12.46
N VAL A 13 4.85 -12.01 -11.52
CA VAL A 13 5.61 -11.29 -10.48
C VAL A 13 6.29 -12.27 -9.51
N THR A 14 5.61 -13.37 -9.16
CA THR A 14 6.18 -14.38 -8.27
C THR A 14 7.41 -15.03 -8.91
N GLU A 15 7.35 -15.36 -10.19
CA GLU A 15 8.49 -15.94 -10.92
C GLU A 15 9.63 -14.93 -11.11
N ALA A 16 9.32 -13.67 -11.41
CA ALA A 16 10.33 -12.61 -11.50
C ALA A 16 11.08 -12.43 -10.17
N LEU A 17 10.36 -12.43 -9.04
CA LEU A 17 10.98 -12.36 -7.71
C LEU A 17 11.81 -13.61 -7.39
N ARG A 18 11.35 -14.81 -7.76
CA ARG A 18 12.16 -16.04 -7.62
C ARG A 18 13.48 -15.92 -8.37
N ARG A 19 13.44 -15.47 -9.63
CA ARG A 19 14.67 -15.28 -10.43
C ARG A 19 15.58 -14.20 -9.84
N ALA A 20 15.01 -13.14 -9.30
CA ALA A 20 15.79 -12.08 -8.67
C ALA A 20 16.52 -12.56 -7.41
N THR A 21 15.95 -13.51 -6.65
CA THR A 21 16.63 -14.05 -5.45
C THR A 21 17.96 -14.72 -5.77
N PHE A 22 18.18 -15.27 -6.98
CA PHE A 22 19.46 -15.87 -7.36
C PHE A 22 20.65 -14.89 -7.37
N LYS A 23 20.38 -13.58 -7.40
CA LYS A 23 21.44 -12.56 -7.41
C LYS A 23 21.89 -12.14 -6.02
N PHE A 24 21.17 -12.52 -4.98
CA PHE A 24 21.46 -12.12 -3.62
C PHE A 24 21.86 -13.32 -2.76
N ALA A 25 22.91 -13.16 -1.97
CA ALA A 25 23.33 -14.19 -1.03
C ALA A 25 22.30 -14.36 0.11
N GLY A 26 22.16 -15.59 0.60
CA GLY A 26 21.27 -15.92 1.72
C GLY A 26 19.83 -16.28 1.30
N ARG A 27 18.99 -16.56 2.31
CA ARG A 27 17.60 -17.02 2.09
C ARG A 27 16.64 -15.84 2.08
N GLN A 28 16.09 -15.52 0.91
CA GLN A 28 14.97 -14.59 0.78
C GLN A 28 13.65 -15.34 0.64
N LYS A 29 12.59 -14.83 1.28
CA LYS A 29 11.22 -15.40 1.18
C LYS A 29 10.32 -14.43 0.44
N ILE A 30 9.54 -14.95 -0.50
CA ILE A 30 8.52 -14.19 -1.22
C ILE A 30 7.23 -14.26 -0.41
N HIS A 31 6.64 -13.11 -0.12
CA HIS A 31 5.38 -13.01 0.63
C HIS A 31 4.35 -12.22 -0.19
N ILE A 32 3.11 -12.74 -0.23
CA ILE A 32 1.97 -12.03 -0.80
C ILE A 32 1.27 -11.31 0.35
N SER A 33 1.33 -9.98 0.31
CA SER A 33 0.69 -9.13 1.31
C SER A 33 -0.84 -9.20 1.21
N LYS A 34 -1.52 -9.10 2.36
CA LYS A 34 -2.99 -8.88 2.45
C LYS A 34 -3.37 -7.40 2.42
N LYS A 35 -2.37 -6.51 2.39
CA LYS A 35 -2.57 -5.05 2.32
C LYS A 35 -2.88 -4.63 0.90
N TRP A 36 -3.59 -3.52 0.76
CA TRP A 36 -3.84 -2.92 -0.55
C TRP A 36 -2.59 -2.19 -1.05
N GLY A 37 -1.86 -2.83 -1.98
CA GLY A 37 -0.62 -2.28 -2.52
C GLY A 37 0.41 -1.93 -1.44
N PHE A 38 0.92 -0.69 -1.49
CA PHE A 38 1.87 -0.16 -0.51
C PHE A 38 1.20 0.65 0.62
N THR A 39 -0.12 0.55 0.74
CA THR A 39 -0.85 1.20 1.84
C THR A 39 -0.78 0.36 3.11
N LYS A 40 -1.14 0.96 4.24
CA LYS A 40 -1.19 0.27 5.54
C LYS A 40 -2.46 -0.57 5.72
N PHE A 41 -3.48 -0.29 4.92
CA PHE A 41 -4.80 -0.87 5.05
C PHE A 41 -4.87 -2.26 4.40
N LYS A 42 -5.69 -3.15 4.96
CA LYS A 42 -6.07 -4.41 4.30
C LYS A 42 -6.94 -4.10 3.07
N ALA A 43 -6.93 -4.99 2.08
CA ALA A 43 -7.73 -4.84 0.87
C ALA A 43 -9.21 -4.54 1.18
N ASP A 44 -9.84 -5.35 2.03
CA ASP A 44 -11.25 -5.23 2.39
C ASP A 44 -11.58 -3.85 2.99
N LYS A 45 -10.79 -3.41 3.98
CA LYS A 45 -10.97 -2.09 4.62
C LYS A 45 -10.68 -0.93 3.69
N PHE A 46 -9.78 -1.12 2.71
CA PHE A 46 -9.47 -0.08 1.75
C PHE A 46 -10.67 0.17 0.83
N GLU A 47 -11.32 -0.88 0.35
CA GLU A 47 -12.53 -0.78 -0.47
C GLU A 47 -13.67 -0.09 0.28
N GLU A 48 -13.88 -0.42 1.56
CA GLU A 48 -14.84 0.27 2.44
C GLU A 48 -14.55 1.78 2.55
N MET A 49 -13.30 2.16 2.86
CA MET A 49 -12.94 3.58 3.01
C MET A 49 -12.96 4.36 1.69
N VAL A 50 -12.75 3.69 0.55
CA VAL A 50 -12.95 4.28 -0.78
C VAL A 50 -14.43 4.53 -1.03
N ALA A 51 -15.31 3.56 -0.70
CA ALA A 51 -16.76 3.73 -0.81
C ALA A 51 -17.29 4.85 0.10
N GLU A 52 -16.74 4.98 1.31
CA GLU A 52 -17.01 6.08 2.25
C GLU A 52 -16.41 7.42 1.83
N LYS A 53 -15.63 7.48 0.73
CA LYS A 53 -14.92 8.67 0.23
C LYS A 53 -13.98 9.33 1.25
N ARG A 54 -13.43 8.54 2.19
CA ARG A 54 -12.46 9.03 3.20
C ARG A 54 -11.01 9.07 2.69
N LEU A 55 -10.78 8.48 1.52
CA LEU A 55 -9.46 8.38 0.89
C LEU A 55 -9.41 9.28 -0.35
N ILE A 56 -8.47 10.23 -0.36
CA ILE A 56 -8.18 11.10 -1.51
C ILE A 56 -6.96 10.53 -2.24
N PRO A 57 -7.04 10.28 -3.56
CA PRO A 57 -5.87 9.90 -4.34
C PRO A 57 -4.87 11.06 -4.42
N ASP A 58 -3.61 10.80 -4.11
CA ASP A 58 -2.50 11.78 -4.15
C ASP A 58 -1.41 11.28 -5.09
N GLY A 59 -1.74 11.20 -6.38
CA GLY A 59 -0.89 10.61 -7.42
C GLY A 59 -0.65 9.12 -7.17
N CYS A 60 0.57 8.77 -6.71
CA CYS A 60 0.94 7.39 -6.39
C CYS A 60 0.49 6.94 -4.99
N GLY A 61 0.17 7.91 -4.11
CA GLY A 61 -0.22 7.67 -2.72
C GLY A 61 -1.70 7.92 -2.46
N VAL A 62 -2.08 7.79 -1.19
CA VAL A 62 -3.44 8.07 -0.72
C VAL A 62 -3.38 8.90 0.55
N LYS A 63 -4.13 10.00 0.58
CA LYS A 63 -4.34 10.84 1.76
C LYS A 63 -5.62 10.41 2.48
N TYR A 64 -5.53 10.23 3.80
CA TYR A 64 -6.68 9.91 4.64
C TYR A 64 -7.28 11.19 5.24
N ILE A 65 -8.60 11.32 5.17
CA ILE A 65 -9.35 12.40 5.82
C ILE A 65 -9.94 11.87 7.15
N PRO A 66 -9.48 12.35 8.31
CA PRO A 66 -10.12 12.02 9.57
C PRO A 66 -11.45 12.79 9.71
N THR A 67 -12.46 12.14 10.27
CA THR A 67 -13.84 12.64 10.42
C THR A 67 -13.99 13.91 11.30
N GLY A 68 -12.90 14.37 11.95
CA GLY A 68 -12.92 15.51 12.88
C GLY A 68 -12.00 16.68 12.52
N ALA A 69 -11.31 16.68 11.37
CA ALA A 69 -10.41 17.76 11.00
C ALA A 69 -11.12 18.79 10.10
N LEU A 70 -11.31 20.01 10.61
CA LEU A 70 -11.62 21.19 9.81
C LEU A 70 -10.42 21.48 8.89
N TRP A 71 -10.67 21.81 7.62
CA TRP A 71 -9.66 22.10 6.57
C TRP A 71 -8.81 23.37 6.82
N THR A 72 -8.54 23.75 8.06
CA THR A 72 -7.99 25.07 8.40
C THR A 72 -6.48 25.21 8.20
N SER A 73 -5.72 24.15 7.92
CA SER A 73 -4.26 24.27 7.87
C SER A 73 -3.56 23.32 6.91
N GLY A 74 -4.10 23.05 5.72
CA GLY A 74 -3.33 22.57 4.56
C GLY A 74 -2.53 21.26 4.72
N ARG A 75 -2.66 20.52 5.83
CA ARG A 75 -2.05 19.21 6.04
C ARG A 75 -3.04 18.29 6.76
N PRO A 76 -3.47 17.18 6.14
CA PRO A 76 -4.27 16.19 6.85
C PRO A 76 -3.45 15.63 8.02
N PHE A 77 -4.05 15.62 9.22
CA PHE A 77 -3.50 14.99 10.41
C PHE A 77 -3.29 13.51 10.12
N MET A 78 -2.04 13.14 9.79
CA MET A 78 -1.64 11.75 9.74
C MET A 78 -1.49 11.30 11.18
N PRO A 79 -2.27 10.32 11.69
CA PRO A 79 -1.95 9.72 12.97
C PRO A 79 -0.49 9.25 12.92
N HIS A 80 0.24 9.38 14.02
CA HIS A 80 1.69 9.11 14.13
C HIS A 80 2.08 7.67 13.69
N GLU A 81 1.09 6.82 13.43
CA GLU A 81 1.21 5.49 12.85
C GLU A 81 1.13 5.44 11.31
N CYS A 82 1.02 6.57 10.61
CA CYS A 82 0.82 6.66 9.15
C CYS A 82 2.01 7.22 8.36
N LEU A 83 3.24 7.14 8.88
CA LEU A 83 4.44 7.28 8.05
C LEU A 83 4.53 6.08 7.09
N ILE A 84 4.14 6.27 5.83
CA ILE A 84 4.44 5.34 4.75
C ILE A 84 5.96 5.35 4.62
N SER A 85 6.63 4.47 5.38
CA SER A 85 8.05 4.21 5.18
C SER A 85 8.16 3.51 3.83
N LEU A 86 8.82 4.16 2.89
CA LEU A 86 9.50 3.48 1.79
C LEU A 86 10.45 2.42 2.38
#